data_AF-A0AAU4KGB3-F1
#
_entry.id   AF-A0AAU4KGB3-F1
#
_cell.length_a   1.000
_cell.length_b   1.000
_cell.length_c   1.000
_cell.angle_alpha   90.00
_cell.angle_beta   90.00
_cell.angle_gamma   90.00
#
_symmetry.space_group_name_H-M   'P 1'
#
loop_
_entity.id
_entity.type
_entity.pdbx_description
1 polymer ?
#
loop_
_entity_poly.entity_id
_entity_poly.type
_entity_poly.pdbx_seq_one_letter_code
_entity_poly.pdbx_strand_id
1 'polypeptide(L)'
;MTKSDRPTASTGDRPTARRGSAPPERDREPRVSGPRRPDPDETTPPPSTDPAGASPTSRPRPRALPLSLSLRRSRTSGTSGSRTVSVAKRADALHPGAWWIWALGLGTAASRTTNPLLLALLMAVAGFVVATHRTDAPWARSYTAFVKLAAAVLVIRLAFAVFLGSPIPGTHVIVTLPEIPLPHWAQGVRVGGRVTAEGLLFALYDGLKLAALLVCVGAANALANPARLLKSLPGALYEAGVAVVVALTFAPHLIADVQRLRAARRLRGRPDRGLRGLLHVGLPVLEGALERSVALAAAMDARGYGRTAQVPAAVRRTTATLTLGGLLGVCAGTYGLLTAAGDSYGLPVLLAGLGAALGGLWLGGRRTPRTRYRPDLWGVRAWLVAGSGVAVAALMIVAASSDPAALRPGVVPLVSPTLPLRPAAVVLLGLLPAFAAPAARRTPAPEESS
;
A
#
# COMPACT_ATOMS: atom_id res chain seq x y z
N MET A 1 71.95 10.74 -24.00
CA MET A 1 72.40 10.54 -22.61
C MET A 1 71.74 9.27 -22.09
N THR A 2 72.39 8.12 -22.29
CA THR A 2 73.14 7.35 -21.25
C THR A 2 72.22 6.84 -20.13
N LYS A 3 72.16 5.56 -19.74
CA LYS A 3 72.90 4.33 -20.05
C LYS A 3 72.27 3.21 -19.18
N SER A 4 72.27 1.95 -19.64
CA SER A 4 72.37 0.71 -18.82
C SER A 4 71.22 0.32 -17.86
N ASP A 5 70.81 -0.93 -17.64
CA ASP A 5 71.37 -2.26 -17.96
C ASP A 5 70.26 -3.33 -18.08
N ARG A 6 70.52 -4.29 -18.96
CA ARG A 6 70.04 -5.70 -18.99
C ARG A 6 71.28 -6.57 -18.64
N PRO A 7 71.27 -7.92 -18.60
CA PRO A 7 70.25 -8.98 -18.43
C PRO A 7 70.77 -10.17 -17.56
N THR A 8 70.22 -11.40 -17.80
CA THR A 8 70.73 -12.78 -17.52
C THR A 8 70.10 -13.48 -16.31
N ALA A 9 69.32 -14.57 -16.43
CA ALA A 9 69.58 -15.97 -16.87
C ALA A 9 69.12 -16.87 -15.68
N SER A 10 68.70 -18.14 -15.76
CA SER A 10 68.86 -19.21 -16.74
C SER A 10 67.89 -20.37 -16.41
N THR A 11 67.60 -21.22 -17.41
CA THR A 11 67.53 -22.70 -17.37
C THR A 11 66.43 -23.36 -16.51
N GLY A 12 65.43 -24.05 -17.09
CA GLY A 12 65.51 -25.42 -17.67
C GLY A 12 64.71 -26.35 -16.72
N ASP A 13 64.11 -27.48 -17.04
CA ASP A 13 64.03 -28.31 -18.23
C ASP A 13 62.85 -29.30 -17.99
N ARG A 14 62.16 -29.65 -19.09
CA ARG A 14 61.38 -30.86 -19.41
C ARG A 14 60.10 -31.36 -18.69
N PRO A 15 59.20 -32.02 -19.48
CA PRO A 15 57.89 -32.54 -19.05
C PRO A 15 57.86 -34.07 -18.89
N THR A 16 56.89 -34.58 -18.12
CA THR A 16 56.48 -36.00 -18.18
C THR A 16 54.96 -36.13 -18.18
N ALA A 17 54.47 -36.66 -19.30
CA ALA A 17 53.13 -37.17 -19.49
C ALA A 17 52.87 -38.42 -18.62
N ARG A 18 51.63 -38.58 -18.13
CA ARG A 18 50.81 -39.78 -18.43
C ARG A 18 49.44 -39.73 -17.73
N ARG A 19 48.42 -40.02 -18.56
CA ARG A 19 47.26 -40.93 -18.37
C ARG A 19 46.46 -40.80 -17.06
N GLY A 20 45.15 -40.74 -17.08
CA GLY A 20 44.18 -40.97 -18.14
C GLY A 20 42.78 -40.88 -17.52
N SER A 21 41.86 -40.29 -18.26
CA SER A 21 40.48 -40.05 -17.88
C SER A 21 39.54 -40.79 -18.85
N ALA A 22 38.41 -41.28 -18.30
CA ALA A 22 37.26 -41.93 -18.93
C ALA A 22 37.40 -43.47 -19.11
N PRO A 23 36.32 -44.27 -18.94
CA PRO A 23 34.99 -44.05 -19.54
C PRO A 23 33.77 -44.18 -18.58
N PRO A 24 32.54 -43.88 -19.07
CA PRO A 24 31.27 -43.97 -18.32
C PRO A 24 30.67 -45.38 -18.43
N GLU A 25 29.55 -45.66 -17.74
CA GLU A 25 28.35 -46.39 -18.27
C GLU A 25 27.46 -47.04 -17.17
N ARG A 26 26.15 -46.81 -17.33
CA ARG A 26 24.94 -47.60 -16.97
C ARG A 26 24.54 -47.92 -15.52
N ASP A 27 23.35 -47.40 -15.22
CA ASP A 27 22.12 -48.15 -14.88
C ASP A 27 22.24 -49.38 -13.98
N ARG A 28 21.80 -49.23 -12.73
CA ARG A 28 21.10 -50.28 -11.97
C ARG A 28 20.29 -49.66 -10.82
N GLU A 29 18.97 -49.67 -10.99
CA GLU A 29 18.00 -49.56 -9.91
C GLU A 29 18.21 -50.65 -8.85
N PRO A 30 17.80 -50.39 -7.60
CA PRO A 30 17.22 -51.43 -6.78
C PRO A 30 15.77 -51.11 -6.38
N ARG A 31 14.90 -52.00 -6.85
CA ARG A 31 13.55 -52.38 -6.39
C ARG A 31 13.04 -51.76 -5.08
N VAL A 32 11.87 -51.14 -5.24
CA VAL A 32 10.89 -50.76 -4.22
C VAL A 32 10.27 -52.00 -3.57
N SER A 33 10.35 -52.10 -2.25
CA SER A 33 9.57 -53.02 -1.41
C SER A 33 8.18 -52.43 -1.15
N GLY A 34 7.14 -53.18 -1.47
CA GLY A 34 5.74 -52.73 -1.46
C GLY A 34 5.11 -52.51 -0.06
N PRO A 35 3.96 -51.83 0.00
CA PRO A 35 3.27 -51.50 1.24
C PRO A 35 2.35 -52.63 1.72
N ARG A 36 2.41 -52.96 3.03
CA ARG A 36 1.40 -53.80 3.71
C ARG A 36 0.22 -52.92 4.18
N ARG A 37 -1.00 -53.37 3.87
CA ARG A 37 -2.28 -52.85 4.38
C ARG A 37 -2.46 -53.14 5.88
N PRO A 38 -3.16 -52.29 6.64
CA PRO A 38 -3.80 -52.67 7.90
C PRO A 38 -5.30 -52.92 7.68
N ASP A 39 -5.83 -53.98 8.29
CA ASP A 39 -7.27 -54.23 8.50
C ASP A 39 -7.52 -54.49 10.01
N PRO A 40 -8.78 -54.36 10.48
CA PRO A 40 -9.12 -53.78 11.78
C PRO A 40 -9.67 -54.82 12.78
N ASP A 41 -10.19 -54.30 13.90
CA ASP A 41 -10.93 -54.95 14.99
C ASP A 41 -10.10 -55.46 16.18
N GLU A 42 -10.29 -54.79 17.34
CA GLU A 42 -11.00 -55.34 18.52
C GLU A 42 -10.69 -54.45 19.75
N THR A 43 -11.68 -53.74 20.30
CA THR A 43 -12.60 -54.15 21.38
C THR A 43 -12.08 -53.78 22.78
N THR A 44 -12.82 -52.86 23.40
CA THR A 44 -12.76 -52.34 24.77
C THR A 44 -12.82 -53.43 25.86
N PRO A 45 -12.30 -53.16 27.07
CA PRO A 45 -13.13 -53.40 28.27
C PRO A 45 -13.10 -52.24 29.32
N PRO A 46 -14.01 -52.27 30.32
CA PRO A 46 -14.59 -51.09 30.99
C PRO A 46 -14.00 -50.80 32.40
N PRO A 47 -14.49 -49.79 33.17
CA PRO A 47 -13.82 -49.25 34.36
C PRO A 47 -14.26 -49.94 35.66
N SER A 48 -13.41 -49.88 36.70
CA SER A 48 -13.79 -50.28 38.06
C SER A 48 -13.30 -49.29 39.12
N THR A 49 -14.16 -49.20 40.14
CA THR A 49 -14.29 -48.35 41.31
C THR A 49 -13.19 -48.49 42.38
N ASP A 50 -12.95 -47.38 43.09
CA ASP A 50 -12.32 -47.21 44.43
C ASP A 50 -12.90 -48.13 45.54
N PRO A 51 -12.47 -48.05 46.83
CA PRO A 51 -11.13 -47.98 47.43
C PRO A 51 -10.99 -48.95 48.64
N ALA A 52 -9.78 -49.34 49.06
CA ALA A 52 -9.47 -49.68 50.47
C ALA A 52 -8.03 -50.20 50.64
N GLY A 53 -7.36 -49.75 51.71
CA GLY A 53 -6.51 -50.62 52.50
C GLY A 53 -4.99 -50.42 52.41
N ALA A 54 -4.45 -49.86 53.49
CA ALA A 54 -3.15 -50.18 54.10
C ALA A 54 -1.84 -49.66 53.42
N SER A 55 -1.38 -48.54 53.97
CA SER A 55 -0.02 -48.24 54.46
C SER A 55 1.21 -48.77 53.71
N PRO A 56 2.18 -47.88 53.42
CA PRO A 56 3.49 -48.10 54.03
C PRO A 56 4.23 -46.83 54.51
N THR A 57 4.89 -47.00 55.66
CA THR A 57 6.22 -46.50 56.04
C THR A 57 6.58 -45.02 55.89
N SER A 58 6.49 -44.34 57.03
CA SER A 58 7.51 -43.44 57.62
C SER A 58 8.70 -43.00 56.75
N ARG A 59 8.66 -41.73 56.33
CA ARG A 59 9.86 -40.89 56.14
C ARG A 59 9.70 -39.58 56.93
N PRO A 60 10.72 -39.13 57.68
CA PRO A 60 10.62 -37.96 58.53
C PRO A 60 10.67 -36.66 57.72
N ARG A 61 9.71 -35.77 57.98
CA ARG A 61 9.71 -34.36 57.55
C ARG A 61 10.69 -33.56 58.42
N PRO A 62 11.60 -32.75 57.87
CA PRO A 62 12.27 -31.71 58.65
C PRO A 62 11.32 -30.51 58.84
N ARG A 63 11.22 -30.09 60.10
CA ARG A 63 10.43 -28.97 60.61
C ARG A 63 10.79 -27.63 59.94
N ALA A 64 9.75 -26.84 59.74
CA ALA A 64 9.79 -25.44 59.37
C ALA A 64 10.56 -24.58 60.39
N LEU A 65 11.44 -23.71 59.88
CA LEU A 65 11.98 -22.55 60.59
C LEU A 65 11.36 -21.28 59.98
N PRO A 66 10.86 -20.33 60.78
CA PRO A 66 10.30 -19.09 60.27
C PRO A 66 11.42 -18.07 60.07
N LEU A 67 11.83 -17.84 58.83
CA LEU A 67 12.65 -16.68 58.46
C LEU A 67 11.76 -15.68 57.73
N SER A 68 11.12 -14.84 58.51
CA SER A 68 10.44 -13.61 58.09
C SER A 68 11.48 -12.57 57.65
N LEU A 69 12.07 -12.77 56.47
CA LEU A 69 12.76 -11.70 55.76
C LEU A 69 11.69 -10.81 55.11
N SER A 70 11.39 -9.74 55.84
CA SER A 70 10.60 -8.59 55.41
C SER A 70 11.25 -7.93 54.19
N LEU A 71 10.93 -8.44 53.00
CA LEU A 71 11.03 -7.66 51.77
C LEU A 71 10.04 -6.49 51.89
N ARG A 72 10.54 -5.40 52.47
CA ARG A 72 9.91 -4.08 52.46
C ARG A 72 9.80 -3.65 51.01
N ARG A 73 8.73 -4.10 50.36
CA ARG A 73 8.32 -3.66 49.03
C ARG A 73 7.93 -2.21 49.20
N SER A 74 8.87 -1.32 48.93
CA SER A 74 8.64 0.11 48.75
C SER A 74 7.52 0.25 47.72
N ARG A 75 6.30 0.43 48.21
CA ARG A 75 5.18 0.92 47.40
C ARG A 75 5.55 2.34 47.02
N THR A 76 6.26 2.49 45.91
CA THR A 76 6.27 3.74 45.17
C THR A 76 4.85 3.96 44.70
N SER A 77 4.08 4.74 45.46
CA SER A 77 2.83 5.35 45.04
C SER A 77 3.16 6.38 43.96
N GLY A 78 3.49 5.89 42.77
CA GLY A 78 3.82 6.69 41.59
C GLY A 78 2.98 6.20 40.41
N THR A 79 2.21 7.12 39.84
CA THR A 79 1.61 7.04 38.49
C THR A 79 0.42 6.08 38.26
N SER A 80 -0.68 6.28 38.98
CA SER A 80 -2.01 5.89 38.44
C SER A 80 -2.38 6.71 37.19
N GLY A 81 -1.85 7.94 37.07
CA GLY A 81 -2.02 8.81 35.90
C GLY A 81 -1.36 8.31 34.60
N SER A 82 -0.36 7.43 34.66
CA SER A 82 0.32 6.92 33.46
C SER A 82 -0.56 5.98 32.63
N ARG A 83 -1.35 5.12 33.30
CA ARG A 83 -2.24 4.16 32.61
C ARG A 83 -3.43 4.85 31.97
N THR A 84 -4.04 5.85 32.62
CA THR A 84 -5.17 6.61 32.06
C THR A 84 -4.74 7.51 30.91
N VAL A 85 -3.61 8.21 31.04
CA VAL A 85 -3.04 9.02 29.94
C VAL A 85 -2.71 8.17 28.73
N SER A 86 -2.14 6.98 28.94
CA SER A 86 -1.85 6.10 27.81
C SER A 86 -3.12 5.48 27.21
N VAL A 87 -4.18 5.15 27.97
CA VAL A 87 -5.48 4.68 27.41
C VAL A 87 -6.15 5.78 26.57
N ALA A 88 -6.16 7.03 27.05
CA ALA A 88 -6.69 8.16 26.30
C ALA A 88 -5.87 8.43 25.02
N LYS A 89 -4.53 8.39 25.11
CA LYS A 89 -3.59 8.47 23.98
C LYS A 89 -3.78 7.34 22.95
N ARG A 90 -4.45 6.24 23.33
CA ARG A 90 -4.72 5.04 22.50
C ARG A 90 -6.06 5.11 21.75
N ALA A 91 -7.04 5.88 22.24
CA ALA A 91 -8.33 6.11 21.58
C ALA A 91 -8.25 7.17 20.47
N ASP A 92 -7.20 8.00 20.47
CA ASP A 92 -6.97 9.06 19.50
C ASP A 92 -6.34 8.58 18.18
N ALA A 93 -5.93 7.32 18.06
CA ALA A 93 -5.34 6.85 16.81
C ALA A 93 -6.44 6.56 15.76
N LEU A 94 -6.68 7.50 14.85
CA LEU A 94 -7.64 7.32 13.74
C LEU A 94 -7.31 6.07 12.90
N HIS A 95 -8.36 5.37 12.48
CA HIS A 95 -8.24 4.22 11.61
C HIS A 95 -7.72 4.65 10.21
N PRO A 96 -6.65 4.04 9.67
CA PRO A 96 -6.05 4.43 8.40
C PRO A 96 -7.03 4.41 7.22
N GLY A 97 -7.98 3.47 7.24
CA GLY A 97 -9.04 3.37 6.24
C GLY A 97 -9.95 4.60 6.18
N ALA A 98 -10.15 5.33 7.28
CA ALA A 98 -10.99 6.53 7.29
C ALA A 98 -10.39 7.66 6.43
N TRP A 99 -9.06 7.85 6.51
CA TRP A 99 -8.34 8.81 5.66
C TRP A 99 -8.39 8.44 4.18
N TRP A 100 -8.34 7.14 3.86
CA TRP A 100 -8.50 6.66 2.49
C TRP A 100 -9.91 6.88 1.95
N ILE A 101 -10.94 6.54 2.72
CA ILE A 101 -12.33 6.81 2.32
C ILE A 101 -12.55 8.31 2.13
N TRP A 102 -12.03 9.14 3.04
CA TRP A 102 -12.13 10.58 2.92
C TRP A 102 -11.46 11.12 1.65
N ALA A 103 -10.20 10.72 1.39
CA ALA A 103 -9.45 11.16 0.23
C ALA A 103 -10.04 10.64 -1.10
N LEU A 104 -10.54 9.40 -1.12
CA LEU A 104 -11.28 8.85 -2.27
C LEU A 104 -12.59 9.61 -2.50
N GLY A 105 -13.25 10.05 -1.44
CA GLY A 105 -14.43 10.92 -1.52
C GLY A 105 -14.12 12.26 -2.17
N LEU A 106 -13.05 12.94 -1.73
CA LEU A 106 -12.57 14.17 -2.36
C LEU A 106 -12.13 13.95 -3.81
N GLY A 107 -11.45 12.83 -4.11
CA GLY A 107 -11.07 12.47 -5.48
C GLY A 107 -12.29 12.21 -6.37
N THR A 108 -13.33 11.58 -5.84
CA THR A 108 -14.60 11.39 -6.55
C THR A 108 -15.30 12.71 -6.81
N ALA A 109 -15.29 13.65 -5.86
CA ALA A 109 -15.78 15.00 -6.08
C ALA A 109 -14.97 15.74 -7.16
N ALA A 110 -13.63 15.64 -7.14
CA ALA A 110 -12.77 16.22 -8.17
C ALA A 110 -13.05 15.62 -9.56
N SER A 111 -13.39 14.33 -9.65
CA SER A 111 -13.70 13.70 -10.93
C SER A 111 -15.01 14.21 -11.57
N ARG A 112 -15.90 14.80 -10.76
CA ARG A 112 -17.21 15.31 -11.18
C ARG A 112 -17.20 16.75 -11.67
N THR A 113 -16.13 17.52 -11.47
CA THR A 113 -16.05 18.93 -11.88
C THR A 113 -14.83 19.22 -12.75
N THR A 114 -14.97 20.20 -13.64
CA THR A 114 -13.85 20.84 -14.37
C THR A 114 -13.73 22.32 -14.01
N ASN A 115 -14.53 22.82 -13.05
CA ASN A 115 -14.46 24.19 -12.58
C ASN A 115 -13.14 24.41 -11.81
N PRO A 116 -12.25 25.30 -12.28
CA PRO A 116 -10.93 25.45 -11.69
C PRO A 116 -10.97 25.96 -10.24
N LEU A 117 -11.97 26.77 -9.88
CA LEU A 117 -12.11 27.31 -8.53
C LEU A 117 -12.50 26.22 -7.52
N LEU A 118 -13.38 25.29 -7.91
CA LEU A 118 -13.75 24.15 -7.07
C LEU A 118 -12.59 23.14 -6.94
N LEU A 119 -11.85 22.90 -8.01
CA LEU A 119 -10.65 22.06 -7.98
C LEU A 119 -9.56 22.67 -7.09
N ALA A 120 -9.32 23.98 -7.20
CA ALA A 120 -8.42 24.71 -6.32
C ALA A 120 -8.87 24.63 -4.85
N LEU A 121 -10.18 24.79 -4.59
CA LEU A 121 -10.74 24.65 -3.25
C LEU A 121 -10.54 23.23 -2.70
N LEU A 122 -10.80 22.18 -3.49
CA LEU A 122 -10.56 20.78 -3.09
C LEU A 122 -9.08 20.54 -2.75
N MET A 123 -8.16 21.04 -3.56
CA MET A 123 -6.72 20.95 -3.29
C MET A 123 -6.33 21.73 -2.03
N ALA A 124 -6.92 22.91 -1.80
CA ALA A 124 -6.70 23.71 -0.60
C ALA A 124 -7.22 23.00 0.67
N VAL A 125 -8.43 22.42 0.62
CA VAL A 125 -8.99 21.61 1.71
C VAL A 125 -8.10 20.41 2.01
N ALA A 126 -7.69 19.67 0.98
CA ALA A 126 -6.79 18.52 1.14
C ALA A 126 -5.45 18.95 1.75
N GLY A 127 -4.85 20.02 1.22
CA GLY A 127 -3.59 20.57 1.71
C GLY A 127 -3.67 21.09 3.14
N PHE A 128 -4.77 21.75 3.51
CA PHE A 128 -5.00 22.25 4.87
C PHE A 128 -5.12 21.11 5.88
N VAL A 129 -5.91 20.07 5.58
CA VAL A 129 -6.04 18.89 6.44
C VAL A 129 -4.69 18.18 6.58
N VAL A 130 -3.92 18.03 5.49
CA VAL A 130 -2.57 17.47 5.56
C VAL A 130 -1.63 18.35 6.39
N ALA A 131 -1.65 19.67 6.22
CA ALA A 131 -0.78 20.58 6.95
C ALA A 131 -1.02 20.56 8.47
N THR A 132 -2.29 20.41 8.87
CA THR A 132 -2.70 20.37 10.28
C THR A 132 -2.49 19.01 10.94
N HIS A 133 -2.56 17.91 10.18
CA HIS A 133 -2.54 16.54 10.72
C HIS A 133 -1.33 15.69 10.29
N ARG A 134 -0.42 16.23 9.48
CA ARG A 134 0.82 15.51 9.13
C ARG A 134 1.65 15.25 10.38
N THR A 135 2.11 14.00 10.51
CA THR A 135 3.08 13.59 11.54
C THR A 135 4.50 13.78 11.01
N ASP A 136 5.50 13.97 11.87
CA ASP A 136 6.92 14.24 11.47
C ASP A 136 7.64 13.02 10.85
N ALA A 137 6.89 12.08 10.29
CA ALA A 137 7.42 10.83 9.83
C ALA A 137 7.80 10.85 8.33
N PRO A 138 8.66 9.92 7.86
CA PRO A 138 9.16 9.93 6.48
C PRO A 138 8.07 9.92 5.40
N TRP A 139 6.92 9.29 5.68
CA TRP A 139 5.78 9.23 4.77
C TRP A 139 5.06 10.58 4.61
N ALA A 140 5.19 11.52 5.55
CA ALA A 140 4.58 12.85 5.44
C ALA A 140 5.20 13.69 4.31
N ARG A 141 6.45 13.36 3.89
CA ARG A 141 7.08 13.96 2.70
C ARG A 141 6.45 13.49 1.38
N SER A 142 5.64 12.43 1.41
CA SER A 142 4.95 11.94 0.21
C SER A 142 4.00 12.98 -0.37
N TYR A 143 3.29 13.76 0.47
CA TYR A 143 2.39 14.81 -0.01
C TYR A 143 3.11 15.81 -0.91
N THR A 144 4.27 16.31 -0.48
CA THR A 144 5.07 17.24 -1.28
C THR A 144 5.54 16.61 -2.60
N ALA A 145 5.88 15.33 -2.61
CA ALA A 145 6.24 14.61 -3.84
C ALA A 145 5.03 14.51 -4.79
N PHE A 146 3.84 14.19 -4.28
CA PHE A 146 2.61 14.13 -5.06
C PHE A 146 2.18 15.49 -5.61
N VAL A 147 2.31 16.57 -4.82
CA VAL A 147 2.06 17.95 -5.29
C VAL A 147 3.05 18.35 -6.38
N LYS A 148 4.35 18.04 -6.23
CA LYS A 148 5.36 18.29 -7.27
C LYS A 148 5.05 17.51 -8.54
N LEU A 149 4.64 16.24 -8.41
CA LEU A 149 4.23 15.42 -9.55
C LEU A 149 2.96 15.98 -10.21
N ALA A 150 1.99 16.47 -9.44
CA ALA A 150 0.78 17.11 -9.95
C ALA A 150 1.09 18.39 -10.74
N ALA A 151 1.99 19.22 -10.23
CA ALA A 151 2.49 20.40 -10.93
C ALA A 151 3.24 20.01 -12.21
N ALA A 152 4.10 18.98 -12.17
CA ALA A 152 4.82 18.50 -13.35
C ALA A 152 3.86 17.98 -14.44
N VAL A 153 2.86 17.17 -14.06
CA VAL A 153 1.82 16.68 -14.99
C VAL A 153 1.05 17.84 -15.61
N LEU A 154 0.68 18.85 -14.81
CA LEU A 154 0.00 20.04 -15.31
C LEU A 154 0.86 20.82 -16.31
N VAL A 155 2.12 21.08 -15.99
CA VAL A 155 3.07 21.80 -16.88
C VAL A 155 3.29 21.03 -18.17
N ILE A 156 3.51 19.71 -18.08
CA ILE A 156 3.69 18.85 -19.26
C ILE A 156 2.43 18.90 -20.12
N ARG A 157 1.24 18.84 -19.52
CA ARG A 157 -0.03 18.91 -20.26
C ARG A 157 -0.24 20.25 -20.95
N LEU A 158 0.10 21.36 -20.28
CA LEU A 158 0.05 22.69 -20.88
C LEU A 158 1.08 22.83 -22.02
N ALA A 159 2.29 22.30 -21.84
CA ALA A 159 3.30 22.28 -22.89
C ALA A 159 2.80 21.50 -24.11
N PHE A 160 2.23 20.30 -23.91
CA PHE A 160 1.62 19.54 -25.01
C PHE A 160 0.50 20.32 -25.69
N ALA A 161 -0.37 21.00 -24.94
CA ALA A 161 -1.44 21.83 -25.53
C ALA A 161 -0.90 23.02 -26.34
N VAL A 162 0.23 23.60 -25.95
CA VAL A 162 0.92 24.66 -26.69
C VAL A 162 1.61 24.13 -27.95
N PHE A 163 2.29 22.98 -27.86
CA PHE A 163 3.08 22.42 -28.98
C PHE A 163 2.25 21.65 -30.01
N LEU A 164 1.22 20.91 -29.59
CA LEU A 164 0.36 20.12 -30.49
C LEU A 164 -0.91 20.89 -30.91
N GLY A 165 -1.10 22.11 -30.39
CA GLY A 165 -2.33 22.88 -30.54
C GLY A 165 -3.51 22.24 -29.81
N SER A 166 -4.61 23.00 -29.70
CA SER A 166 -5.87 22.50 -29.14
C SER A 166 -6.88 22.24 -30.26
N PRO A 167 -7.65 21.13 -30.23
CA PRO A 167 -8.76 20.89 -31.16
C PRO A 167 -9.93 21.87 -30.98
N ILE A 168 -9.89 22.72 -29.95
CA ILE A 168 -11.01 23.57 -29.56
C ILE A 168 -11.02 24.84 -30.41
N PRO A 169 -12.16 25.16 -31.06
CA PRO A 169 -12.32 26.43 -31.76
C PRO A 169 -12.13 27.59 -30.78
N GLY A 170 -11.18 28.49 -31.07
CA GLY A 170 -10.94 29.68 -30.26
C GLY A 170 -10.79 30.92 -31.13
N THR A 171 -11.32 32.03 -30.66
CA THR A 171 -11.25 33.32 -31.36
C THR A 171 -10.07 34.15 -30.88
N HIS A 172 -9.56 33.91 -29.67
CA HIS A 172 -8.48 34.69 -29.06
C HIS A 172 -7.14 33.97 -29.23
N VAL A 173 -6.37 34.36 -30.26
CA VAL A 173 -5.03 33.82 -30.50
C VAL A 173 -4.01 34.55 -29.62
N ILE A 174 -3.27 33.80 -28.79
CA ILE A 174 -2.20 34.34 -27.95
C ILE A 174 -0.86 34.32 -28.70
N VAL A 175 -0.50 33.17 -29.29
CA VAL A 175 0.78 32.98 -29.99
C VAL A 175 0.55 32.12 -31.23
N THR A 176 1.22 32.44 -32.33
CA THR A 176 1.24 31.59 -33.53
C THR A 176 2.60 30.91 -33.66
N LEU A 177 2.65 29.61 -33.41
CA LEU A 177 3.85 28.81 -33.67
C LEU A 177 3.91 28.43 -35.16
N PRO A 178 5.12 28.40 -35.77
CA PRO A 178 5.27 27.96 -37.16
C PRO A 178 4.73 26.54 -37.31
N GLU A 179 3.82 26.35 -38.27
CA GLU A 179 3.24 25.05 -38.57
C GLU A 179 4.26 24.22 -39.34
N ILE A 180 4.60 23.04 -38.84
CA ILE A 180 5.40 22.08 -39.58
C ILE A 180 4.42 21.22 -40.38
N PRO A 181 4.44 21.26 -41.73
CA PRO A 181 3.58 20.42 -42.54
C PRO A 181 3.97 18.96 -42.30
N LEU A 182 3.13 18.23 -41.60
CA LEU A 182 3.33 16.81 -41.35
C LEU A 182 2.94 15.99 -42.59
N PRO A 183 3.67 14.91 -42.91
CA PRO A 183 3.39 14.08 -44.06
C PRO A 183 1.99 13.43 -43.97
N HIS A 184 1.41 13.05 -45.12
CA HIS A 184 0.00 12.65 -45.28
C HIS A 184 -0.52 11.58 -44.29
N TRP A 185 0.37 10.79 -43.68
CA TRP A 185 0.04 9.72 -42.73
C TRP A 185 -0.21 10.26 -41.30
N ALA A 186 0.14 11.51 -41.03
CA ALA A 186 -0.01 12.20 -39.75
C ALA A 186 -0.93 13.44 -39.84
N GLN A 187 -1.85 13.49 -40.81
CA GLN A 187 -2.78 14.64 -40.99
C GLN A 187 -3.75 14.88 -39.83
N GLY A 188 -3.81 13.98 -38.84
CA GLY A 188 -4.60 14.15 -37.62
C GLY A 188 -3.88 14.87 -36.48
N VAL A 189 -2.57 15.11 -36.59
CA VAL A 189 -1.77 15.78 -35.55
C VAL A 189 -1.21 17.07 -36.16
N ARG A 190 -1.56 18.23 -35.61
CA ARG A 190 -0.92 19.50 -35.94
C ARG A 190 0.23 19.70 -34.95
N VAL A 191 1.46 19.87 -35.44
CA VAL A 191 2.59 20.29 -34.59
C VAL A 191 2.85 21.76 -34.90
N GLY A 192 2.60 22.61 -33.90
CA GLY A 192 2.55 24.06 -34.07
C GLY A 192 1.16 24.57 -34.51
N GLY A 193 1.09 25.88 -34.80
CA GLY A 193 -0.14 26.58 -35.18
C GLY A 193 -0.58 27.64 -34.17
N ARG A 194 -1.84 28.08 -34.30
CA ARG A 194 -2.45 29.12 -33.46
C ARG A 194 -2.73 28.57 -32.05
N VAL A 195 -2.02 29.08 -31.04
CA VAL A 195 -2.29 28.82 -29.62
C VAL A 195 -3.39 29.78 -29.19
N THR A 196 -4.59 29.24 -28.96
CA THR A 196 -5.76 30.02 -28.51
C THR A 196 -5.88 30.03 -27.00
N ALA A 197 -6.44 31.11 -26.44
CA ALA A 197 -6.71 31.23 -25.02
C ALA A 197 -7.73 30.17 -24.56
N GLU A 198 -8.76 29.93 -25.36
CA GLU A 198 -9.78 28.90 -25.18
C GLU A 198 -9.15 27.51 -25.02
N GLY A 199 -8.22 27.17 -25.92
CA GLY A 199 -7.53 25.89 -25.92
C GLY A 199 -6.61 25.70 -24.72
N LEU A 200 -5.89 26.75 -24.33
CA LEU A 200 -5.02 26.74 -23.16
C LEU A 200 -5.81 26.64 -21.86
N LEU A 201 -6.93 27.37 -21.73
CA LEU A 201 -7.83 27.27 -20.58
C LEU A 201 -8.44 25.88 -20.45
N PHE A 202 -8.86 25.26 -21.55
CA PHE A 202 -9.38 23.89 -21.52
C PHE A 202 -8.32 22.89 -21.03
N ALA A 203 -7.10 22.97 -21.58
CA ALA A 203 -6.00 22.13 -21.16
C ALA A 203 -5.64 22.36 -19.68
N LEU A 204 -5.72 23.61 -19.22
CA LEU A 204 -5.55 23.98 -17.82
C LEU A 204 -6.63 23.33 -16.94
N TYR A 205 -7.91 23.44 -17.30
CA TYR A 205 -9.03 22.93 -16.51
C TYR A 205 -8.97 21.40 -16.37
N ASP A 206 -8.75 20.69 -17.48
CA ASP A 206 -8.59 19.25 -17.45
C ASP A 206 -7.28 18.81 -16.77
N GLY A 207 -6.21 19.58 -16.92
CA GLY A 207 -4.95 19.36 -16.23
C GLY A 207 -5.11 19.50 -14.72
N LEU A 208 -5.84 20.52 -14.27
CA LEU A 208 -6.12 20.79 -12.87
C LEU A 208 -6.95 19.67 -12.24
N LYS A 209 -7.85 19.05 -13.01
CA LYS A 209 -8.60 17.86 -12.58
C LYS A 209 -7.66 16.69 -12.26
N LEU A 210 -6.72 16.38 -13.15
CA LEU A 210 -5.71 15.34 -12.89
C LEU A 210 -4.81 15.71 -11.70
N ALA A 211 -4.41 16.97 -11.60
CA ALA A 211 -3.61 17.46 -10.48
C ALA A 211 -4.36 17.28 -9.15
N ALA A 212 -5.64 17.64 -9.08
CA ALA A 212 -6.47 17.48 -7.89
C ALA A 212 -6.62 16.01 -7.47
N LEU A 213 -6.82 15.09 -8.42
CA LEU A 213 -6.86 13.65 -8.15
C LEU A 213 -5.55 13.17 -7.53
N LEU A 214 -4.42 13.62 -8.07
CA LEU A 214 -3.10 13.24 -7.58
C LEU A 214 -2.81 13.83 -6.18
N VAL A 215 -3.25 15.07 -5.92
CA VAL A 215 -3.19 15.70 -4.60
C VAL A 215 -4.03 14.94 -3.57
N CYS A 216 -5.23 14.46 -3.93
CA CYS A 216 -6.07 13.64 -3.05
C CYS A 216 -5.39 12.31 -2.69
N VAL A 217 -4.80 11.63 -3.68
CA VAL A 217 -4.01 10.40 -3.45
C VAL A 217 -2.79 10.69 -2.57
N GLY A 218 -2.12 11.82 -2.80
CA GLY A 218 -1.03 12.29 -1.94
C GLY A 218 -1.46 12.54 -0.50
N ALA A 219 -2.65 13.12 -0.29
CA ALA A 219 -3.20 13.35 1.02
C ALA A 219 -3.48 12.04 1.77
N ALA A 220 -4.06 11.04 1.09
CA ALA A 220 -4.28 9.70 1.64
C ALA A 220 -2.97 9.07 2.15
N ASN A 221 -1.91 9.11 1.32
CA ASN A 221 -0.61 8.52 1.65
C ASN A 221 0.15 9.28 2.75
N ALA A 222 -0.08 10.59 2.87
CA ALA A 222 0.55 11.40 3.91
C ALA A 222 -0.12 11.25 5.28
N LEU A 223 -1.44 11.03 5.29
CA LEU A 223 -2.26 10.92 6.52
C LEU A 223 -2.40 9.47 7.02
N ALA A 224 -2.41 8.48 6.12
CA ALA A 224 -2.55 7.08 6.47
C ALA A 224 -1.20 6.35 6.50
N ASN A 225 -0.91 5.63 7.59
CA ASN A 225 0.25 4.74 7.64
C ASN A 225 -0.04 3.46 6.81
N PRO A 226 0.70 3.19 5.71
CA PRO A 226 0.44 2.06 4.82
C PRO A 226 0.59 0.70 5.52
N ALA A 227 1.53 0.57 6.46
CA ALA A 227 1.71 -0.65 7.25
C ALA A 227 0.53 -0.89 8.20
N ARG A 228 -0.11 0.16 8.73
CA ARG A 228 -1.31 0.04 9.56
C ARG A 228 -2.54 -0.30 8.72
N LEU A 229 -2.68 0.28 7.53
CA LEU A 229 -3.74 -0.07 6.59
C LEU A 229 -3.69 -1.56 6.23
N LEU A 230 -2.50 -2.07 5.93
CA LEU A 230 -2.30 -3.48 5.62
C LEU A 230 -2.67 -4.42 6.78
N LYS A 231 -2.40 -4.01 8.02
CA LYS A 231 -2.84 -4.74 9.23
C LYS A 231 -4.35 -4.71 9.45
N SER A 232 -5.04 -3.72 8.87
CA SER A 232 -6.50 -3.58 8.97
C SER A 232 -7.27 -4.38 7.92
N LEU A 233 -6.59 -4.93 6.90
CA LEU A 233 -7.22 -5.77 5.87
C LEU A 233 -8.00 -6.94 6.49
N PRO A 234 -9.12 -7.36 5.84
CA PRO A 234 -9.91 -8.50 6.29
C PRO A 234 -9.07 -9.78 6.29
N GLY A 235 -9.41 -10.71 7.19
CA GLY A 235 -8.69 -11.99 7.34
C GLY A 235 -8.68 -12.84 6.07
N ALA A 236 -9.59 -12.63 5.12
CA ALA A 236 -9.60 -13.31 3.83
C ALA A 236 -8.32 -13.04 3.01
N LEU A 237 -7.72 -11.86 3.19
CA LEU A 237 -6.48 -11.46 2.52
C LEU A 237 -5.25 -11.77 3.37
N TYR A 238 -5.33 -12.70 4.32
CA TYR A 238 -4.26 -12.97 5.27
C TYR A 238 -2.95 -13.36 4.58
N GLU A 239 -3.01 -14.32 3.65
CA GLU A 239 -1.82 -14.81 2.94
C GLU A 239 -1.15 -13.69 2.13
N ALA A 240 -1.95 -12.94 1.37
CA ALA A 240 -1.49 -11.75 0.65
C ALA A 240 -0.94 -10.68 1.60
N GLY A 241 -1.62 -10.43 2.72
CA GLY A 241 -1.23 -9.45 3.73
C GLY A 241 0.09 -9.80 4.40
N VAL A 242 0.33 -11.08 4.74
CA VAL A 242 1.60 -11.55 5.28
C VAL A 242 2.71 -11.36 4.26
N ALA A 243 2.49 -11.75 3.00
CA ALA A 243 3.47 -11.55 1.93
C ALA A 243 3.86 -10.07 1.78
N VAL A 244 2.88 -9.16 1.78
CA VAL A 244 3.16 -7.72 1.67
C VAL A 244 3.82 -7.15 2.93
N VAL A 245 3.42 -7.57 4.14
CA VAL A 245 4.08 -7.15 5.40
C VAL A 245 5.55 -7.58 5.40
N VAL A 246 5.79 -8.83 5.01
CA VAL A 246 7.14 -9.39 4.84
C VAL A 246 7.91 -8.55 3.83
N ALA A 247 7.39 -8.36 2.62
CA ALA A 247 8.03 -7.55 1.58
C ALA A 247 8.37 -6.12 2.07
N LEU A 248 7.45 -5.45 2.75
CA LEU A 248 7.67 -4.10 3.28
C LEU A 248 8.75 -4.06 4.38
N THR A 249 8.88 -5.14 5.15
CA THR A 249 9.93 -5.28 6.18
C THR A 249 11.28 -5.58 5.56
N PHE A 250 11.34 -6.41 4.51
CA PHE A 250 12.58 -6.77 3.82
C PHE A 250 13.08 -5.69 2.84
N ALA A 251 12.19 -4.86 2.30
CA ALA A 251 12.54 -3.77 1.38
C ALA A 251 13.69 -2.86 1.88
N PRO A 252 13.66 -2.29 3.11
CA PRO A 252 14.77 -1.47 3.59
C PRO A 252 16.08 -2.27 3.72
N HIS A 253 16.01 -3.55 4.07
CA HIS A 253 17.20 -4.41 4.15
C HIS A 253 17.83 -4.64 2.77
N LEU A 254 17.02 -4.92 1.74
CA LEU A 254 17.49 -5.07 0.36
C LEU A 254 18.13 -3.80 -0.18
N ILE A 255 17.56 -2.62 0.13
CA ILE A 255 18.14 -1.34 -0.26
C ILE A 255 19.53 -1.16 0.38
N ALA A 256 19.66 -1.48 1.67
CA ALA A 256 20.93 -1.39 2.38
C ALA A 256 21.98 -2.37 1.80
N ASP A 257 21.58 -3.59 1.44
CA ASP A 257 22.46 -4.57 0.77
C ASP A 257 22.95 -4.06 -0.58
N VAL A 258 22.04 -3.51 -1.39
CA VAL A 258 22.38 -2.91 -2.69
C VAL A 258 23.36 -1.76 -2.51
N GLN A 259 23.15 -0.89 -1.53
CA GLN A 259 24.05 0.23 -1.23
C GLN A 259 25.44 -0.26 -0.80
N ARG A 260 25.52 -1.23 0.12
CA ARG A 260 26.78 -1.85 0.54
C ARG A 260 27.53 -2.48 -0.63
N LEU A 261 26.82 -3.21 -1.49
CA LEU A 261 27.43 -3.90 -2.63
C LEU A 261 27.89 -2.92 -3.73
N ARG A 262 27.17 -1.81 -3.93
CA ARG A 262 27.62 -0.71 -4.80
C ARG A 262 28.88 -0.05 -4.25
N ALA A 263 28.93 0.24 -2.95
CA ALA A 263 30.11 0.82 -2.30
C ALA A 263 31.34 -0.09 -2.40
N ALA A 264 31.19 -1.39 -2.10
CA ALA A 264 32.29 -2.35 -2.20
C ALA A 264 32.86 -2.47 -3.61
N ARG A 265 32.02 -2.35 -4.66
CA ARG A 265 32.51 -2.34 -6.04
C ARG A 265 33.20 -1.06 -6.46
N ARG A 266 32.70 0.09 -6.00
CA ARG A 266 33.37 1.38 -6.20
C ARG A 266 34.79 1.33 -5.64
N LEU A 267 34.98 0.75 -4.45
CA LEU A 267 36.30 0.54 -3.85
C LEU A 267 37.17 -0.43 -4.64
N ARG A 268 36.59 -1.36 -5.40
CA ARG A 268 37.30 -2.30 -6.27
C ARG A 268 37.51 -1.77 -7.70
N GLY A 269 37.23 -0.49 -7.96
CA GLY A 269 37.33 0.12 -9.29
C GLY A 269 36.39 -0.48 -10.35
N ARG A 270 35.38 -1.25 -9.93
CA ARG A 270 34.47 -1.95 -10.84
C ARG A 270 33.29 -1.05 -11.19
N PRO A 271 32.87 -1.00 -12.46
CA PRO A 271 31.75 -0.17 -12.88
C PRO A 271 30.47 -0.61 -12.16
N ASP A 272 29.77 0.37 -11.58
CA ASP A 272 28.53 0.18 -10.82
C ASP A 272 27.29 0.68 -11.57
N ARG A 273 27.48 1.25 -12.77
CA ARG A 273 26.43 1.77 -13.67
C ARG A 273 26.29 0.89 -14.91
N GLY A 274 25.09 0.86 -15.49
CA GLY A 274 24.75 0.11 -16.70
C GLY A 274 24.20 -1.30 -16.44
N LEU A 275 23.79 -1.99 -17.52
CA LEU A 275 23.09 -3.28 -17.46
C LEU A 275 23.97 -4.39 -16.84
N ARG A 276 25.26 -4.42 -17.19
CA ARG A 276 26.24 -5.35 -16.60
C ARG A 276 26.48 -5.06 -15.12
N GLY A 277 26.57 -3.78 -14.76
CA GLY A 277 26.64 -3.35 -13.36
C GLY A 277 25.42 -3.85 -12.58
N LEU A 278 24.22 -3.65 -13.13
CA LEU A 278 22.96 -4.10 -12.53
C LEU A 278 22.91 -5.62 -12.32
N LEU A 279 23.28 -6.43 -13.32
CA LEU A 279 23.32 -7.90 -13.20
C LEU A 279 24.25 -8.35 -12.07
N HIS A 280 25.45 -7.76 -11.97
CA HIS A 280 26.38 -8.08 -10.90
C HIS A 280 25.92 -7.57 -9.53
N VAL A 281 25.07 -6.52 -9.44
CA VAL A 281 24.48 -6.09 -8.15
C VAL A 281 23.33 -7.01 -7.78
N GLY A 282 22.51 -7.32 -8.77
CA GLY A 282 21.25 -8.02 -8.61
C GLY A 282 21.46 -9.46 -8.21
N LEU A 283 22.38 -10.18 -8.84
CA LEU A 283 22.58 -11.61 -8.58
C LEU A 283 22.94 -11.90 -7.10
N PRO A 284 23.93 -11.24 -6.46
CA PRO A 284 24.23 -11.48 -5.05
C PRO A 284 23.12 -11.01 -4.11
N VAL A 285 22.37 -9.96 -4.48
CA VAL A 285 21.24 -9.48 -3.67
C VAL A 285 20.06 -10.46 -3.74
N LEU A 286 19.84 -11.09 -4.90
CA LEU A 286 18.84 -12.14 -5.08
C LEU A 286 19.22 -13.38 -4.30
N GLU A 287 20.50 -13.80 -4.35
CA GLU A 287 21.02 -14.90 -3.52
C GLU A 287 20.79 -14.63 -2.03
N GLY A 288 21.22 -13.47 -1.52
CA GLY A 288 20.98 -13.10 -0.13
C GLY A 288 19.50 -12.88 0.22
N ALA A 289 18.64 -12.57 -0.76
CA ALA A 289 17.19 -12.54 -0.56
C ALA A 289 16.60 -13.95 -0.46
N LEU A 290 17.08 -14.89 -1.28
CA LEU A 290 16.67 -16.29 -1.25
C LEU A 290 17.04 -16.95 0.08
N GLU A 291 18.28 -16.80 0.54
CA GLU A 291 18.72 -17.31 1.84
C GLU A 291 17.84 -16.79 2.99
N ARG A 292 17.57 -15.48 3.02
CA ARG A 292 16.69 -14.88 4.03
C ARG A 292 15.25 -15.35 3.91
N SER A 293 14.76 -15.58 2.69
CA SER A 293 13.41 -16.11 2.47
C SER A 293 13.26 -17.54 3.01
N VAL A 294 14.28 -18.38 2.82
CA VAL A 294 14.33 -19.76 3.35
C VAL A 294 14.41 -19.73 4.87
N ALA A 295 15.29 -18.90 5.44
CA ALA A 295 15.41 -18.75 6.89
C ALA A 295 14.11 -18.22 7.53
N LEU A 296 13.44 -17.25 6.90
CA LEU A 296 12.16 -16.75 7.34
C LEU A 296 11.07 -17.82 7.25
N ALA A 297 11.02 -18.58 6.15
CA ALA A 297 10.05 -19.66 5.98
C ALA A 297 10.20 -20.72 7.09
N ALA A 298 11.44 -21.15 7.37
CA ALA A 298 11.73 -22.09 8.47
C ALA A 298 11.30 -21.52 9.84
N ALA A 299 11.58 -20.25 10.11
CA ALA A 299 11.17 -19.59 11.35
C ALA A 299 9.64 -19.41 11.46
N MET A 300 8.95 -19.22 10.32
CA MET A 300 7.50 -19.12 10.27
C MET A 300 6.84 -20.48 10.54
N ASP A 301 7.35 -21.55 9.93
CA ASP A 301 6.87 -22.91 10.14
C ASP A 301 7.06 -23.37 11.61
N ALA A 302 8.23 -23.10 12.20
CA ALA A 302 8.51 -23.38 13.61
C ALA A 302 7.56 -22.65 14.58
N ARG A 303 7.06 -21.47 14.19
CA ARG A 303 6.07 -20.69 14.96
C ARG A 303 4.62 -21.13 14.67
N GLY A 304 4.42 -22.13 13.81
CA GLY A 304 3.11 -22.67 13.44
C GLY A 304 2.35 -21.85 12.39
N TYR A 305 3.02 -20.97 11.64
CA TYR A 305 2.40 -20.32 10.48
C TYR A 305 2.12 -21.37 9.38
N GLY A 306 0.98 -21.26 8.68
CA GLY A 306 0.61 -22.17 7.59
C GLY A 306 -0.38 -23.27 7.97
N ARG A 307 -0.71 -23.45 9.26
CA ARG A 307 -1.82 -24.32 9.68
C ARG A 307 -3.15 -23.69 9.26
N THR A 308 -3.71 -24.15 8.15
CA THR A 308 -5.05 -23.77 7.71
C THR A 308 -6.10 -24.46 8.58
N ALA A 309 -7.06 -23.70 9.09
CA ALA A 309 -8.26 -24.30 9.68
C ALA A 309 -8.96 -25.18 8.63
N GLN A 310 -9.41 -26.37 9.01
CA GLN A 310 -10.22 -27.24 8.14
C GLN A 310 -11.56 -26.54 7.88
N VAL A 311 -11.72 -25.94 6.69
CA VAL A 311 -12.96 -25.23 6.31
C VAL A 311 -13.85 -26.14 5.47
N PRO A 312 -15.14 -26.29 5.80
CA PRO A 312 -16.08 -27.06 4.99
C PRO A 312 -16.07 -26.62 3.52
N ALA A 313 -16.14 -27.58 2.60
CA ALA A 313 -16.07 -27.31 1.15
C ALA A 313 -17.19 -26.36 0.68
N ALA A 314 -18.38 -26.45 1.28
CA ALA A 314 -19.50 -25.55 0.99
C ALA A 314 -19.14 -24.09 1.28
N VAL A 315 -18.57 -23.80 2.45
CA VAL A 315 -18.13 -22.46 2.83
C VAL A 315 -17.03 -21.95 1.89
N ARG A 316 -16.08 -22.81 1.51
CA ARG A 316 -15.04 -22.49 0.53
C ARG A 316 -15.65 -22.03 -0.80
N ARG A 317 -16.58 -22.82 -1.35
CA ARG A 317 -17.28 -22.52 -2.60
C ARG A 317 -18.11 -21.25 -2.50
N THR A 318 -18.91 -21.07 -1.45
CA THR A 318 -19.76 -19.87 -1.30
C THR A 318 -18.95 -18.59 -1.21
N THR A 319 -17.80 -18.61 -0.53
CA THR A 319 -16.91 -17.43 -0.52
C THR A 319 -16.30 -17.19 -1.90
N ALA A 320 -15.82 -18.22 -2.58
CA ALA A 320 -15.27 -18.06 -3.93
C ALA A 320 -16.32 -17.50 -4.91
N THR A 321 -17.56 -18.02 -4.86
CA THR A 321 -18.65 -17.53 -5.70
C THR A 321 -19.09 -16.13 -5.32
N LEU A 322 -19.18 -15.77 -4.03
CA LEU A 322 -19.47 -14.40 -3.61
C LEU A 322 -18.38 -13.43 -4.03
N THR A 323 -17.10 -13.79 -3.89
CA THR A 323 -15.99 -12.89 -4.26
C THR A 323 -15.88 -12.73 -5.77
N LEU A 324 -15.94 -13.82 -6.53
CA LEU A 324 -15.83 -13.77 -7.99
C LEU A 324 -17.09 -13.18 -8.62
N GLY A 325 -18.27 -13.64 -8.20
CA GLY A 325 -19.55 -13.10 -8.63
C GLY A 325 -19.73 -11.63 -8.23
N GLY A 326 -19.28 -11.25 -7.04
CA GLY A 326 -19.26 -9.87 -6.60
C GLY A 326 -18.34 -8.99 -7.45
N LEU A 327 -17.11 -9.45 -7.75
CA LEU A 327 -16.18 -8.72 -8.62
C LEU A 327 -16.73 -8.56 -10.05
N LEU A 328 -17.30 -9.64 -10.61
CA LEU A 328 -17.99 -9.59 -11.91
C LEU A 328 -19.20 -8.65 -11.88
N GLY A 329 -19.97 -8.65 -10.78
CA GLY A 329 -21.08 -7.73 -10.56
C GLY A 329 -20.64 -6.28 -10.47
N VAL A 330 -19.50 -6.00 -9.82
CA VAL A 330 -18.89 -4.65 -9.82
C VAL A 330 -18.48 -4.24 -11.23
N CYS A 331 -17.85 -5.13 -12.01
CA CYS A 331 -17.51 -4.85 -13.41
C CYS A 331 -18.76 -4.57 -14.26
N ALA A 332 -19.77 -5.43 -14.17
CA ALA A 332 -21.02 -5.30 -14.90
C ALA A 332 -21.81 -4.05 -14.50
N GLY A 333 -21.90 -3.74 -13.20
CA GLY A 333 -22.56 -2.54 -12.69
C GLY A 333 -21.82 -1.26 -13.09
N THR A 334 -20.49 -1.25 -13.04
CA THR A 334 -19.68 -0.12 -13.53
C THR A 334 -19.89 0.10 -15.02
N TYR A 335 -19.89 -0.98 -15.82
CA TYR A 335 -20.19 -0.91 -17.24
C TYR A 335 -21.61 -0.40 -17.49
N GLY A 336 -22.59 -0.87 -16.72
CA GLY A 336 -23.98 -0.39 -16.73
C GLY A 336 -24.06 1.13 -16.53
N LEU A 337 -23.37 1.68 -15.54
CA LEU A 337 -23.34 3.12 -15.28
C LEU A 337 -22.67 3.95 -16.39
N LEU A 338 -21.89 3.31 -17.28
CA LEU A 338 -21.23 3.98 -18.40
C LEU A 338 -22.06 3.92 -19.70
N THR A 339 -23.10 3.10 -19.76
CA THR A 339 -23.99 2.98 -20.92
C THR A 339 -25.32 3.69 -20.70
N ALA A 340 -25.85 4.30 -21.76
CA ALA A 340 -27.16 4.97 -21.73
C ALA A 340 -28.32 4.02 -21.37
N ALA A 341 -28.18 2.72 -21.66
CA ALA A 341 -29.18 1.71 -21.32
C ALA A 341 -29.15 1.30 -19.83
N GLY A 342 -28.12 1.68 -19.08
CA GLY A 342 -27.85 1.17 -17.74
C GLY A 342 -28.29 2.08 -16.60
N ASP A 343 -29.05 3.14 -16.87
CA ASP A 343 -29.55 4.07 -15.84
C ASP A 343 -30.37 3.36 -14.74
N SER A 344 -31.12 2.31 -15.09
CA SER A 344 -31.98 1.59 -14.13
C SER A 344 -31.28 0.45 -13.39
N TYR A 345 -30.42 -0.32 -14.07
CA TYR A 345 -29.80 -1.52 -13.49
C TYR A 345 -28.33 -1.35 -13.08
N GLY A 346 -27.63 -0.32 -13.58
CA GLY A 346 -26.20 -0.12 -13.31
C GLY A 346 -25.90 0.07 -11.83
N LEU A 347 -26.63 0.98 -11.17
CA LEU A 347 -26.48 1.25 -9.73
C LEU A 347 -26.84 0.02 -8.84
N PRO A 348 -28.02 -0.62 -8.97
CA PRO A 348 -28.35 -1.76 -8.13
C PRO A 348 -27.44 -2.96 -8.36
N VAL A 349 -27.01 -3.23 -9.60
CA VAL A 349 -26.05 -4.31 -9.89
C VAL A 349 -24.67 -4.00 -9.28
N LEU A 350 -24.22 -2.75 -9.35
CA LEU A 350 -22.97 -2.32 -8.71
C LEU A 350 -23.02 -2.52 -7.19
N LEU A 351 -24.12 -2.10 -6.55
CA LEU A 351 -24.31 -2.24 -5.10
C LEU A 351 -24.43 -3.71 -4.67
N ALA A 352 -25.17 -4.52 -5.42
CA ALA A 352 -25.28 -5.95 -5.18
C ALA A 352 -23.93 -6.67 -5.37
N GLY A 353 -23.19 -6.34 -6.43
CA GLY A 353 -21.85 -6.86 -6.69
C GLY A 353 -20.86 -6.49 -5.59
N LEU A 354 -20.86 -5.22 -5.16
CA LEU A 354 -20.03 -4.75 -4.05
C LEU A 354 -20.40 -5.46 -2.74
N GLY A 355 -21.70 -5.60 -2.44
CA GLY A 355 -22.20 -6.32 -1.28
C GLY A 355 -21.79 -7.80 -1.28
N ALA A 356 -21.90 -8.47 -2.42
CA ALA A 356 -21.45 -9.86 -2.59
C ALA A 356 -19.93 -9.99 -2.42
N ALA A 357 -19.13 -9.09 -2.99
CA ALA A 357 -17.68 -9.09 -2.85
C ALA A 357 -17.25 -8.87 -1.38
N LEU A 358 -17.85 -7.90 -0.70
CA LEU A 358 -17.61 -7.61 0.71
C LEU A 358 -18.07 -8.77 1.61
N GLY A 359 -19.24 -9.35 1.33
CA GLY A 359 -19.75 -10.53 2.02
C GLY A 359 -18.82 -11.74 1.88
N GLY A 360 -18.26 -11.95 0.67
CA GLY A 360 -17.27 -12.98 0.40
C GLY A 360 -15.99 -12.76 1.21
N LEU A 361 -15.45 -11.53 1.20
CA LEU A 361 -14.29 -11.17 2.01
C LEU A 361 -14.54 -11.31 3.52
N TRP A 362 -15.74 -10.97 3.98
CA TRP A 362 -16.13 -11.09 5.38
C TRP A 362 -16.26 -12.55 5.83
N LEU A 363 -16.93 -13.38 5.02
CA LEU A 363 -17.06 -14.82 5.26
C LEU A 363 -15.70 -15.53 5.20
N GLY A 364 -14.83 -15.09 4.28
CA GLY A 364 -13.43 -15.50 4.22
C GLY A 364 -12.63 -15.08 5.45
N GLY A 365 -12.91 -13.89 6.00
CA GLY A 365 -12.25 -13.35 7.18
C GLY A 365 -12.55 -14.11 8.48
N ARG A 366 -13.76 -14.67 8.61
CA ARG A 366 -14.14 -15.49 9.78
C ARG A 366 -13.36 -16.80 9.90
N ARG A 367 -12.64 -17.22 8.85
CA ARG A 367 -11.88 -18.48 8.79
C ARG A 367 -10.55 -18.45 9.52
N THR A 368 -10.01 -17.25 9.79
CA THR A 368 -8.72 -17.08 10.46
C THR A 368 -8.97 -16.46 11.83
N PRO A 369 -9.21 -17.26 12.88
CA PRO A 369 -9.34 -16.72 14.24
C PRO A 369 -8.01 -16.03 14.59
N ARG A 370 -8.04 -14.70 14.64
CA ARG A 370 -6.86 -13.87 14.84
C ARG A 370 -7.07 -13.00 16.06
N THR A 371 -6.19 -13.13 17.03
CA THR A 371 -6.09 -12.19 18.14
C THR A 371 -5.20 -11.03 17.70
N ARG A 372 -5.73 -9.80 17.72
CA ARG A 372 -4.94 -8.59 17.45
C ARG A 372 -4.44 -8.03 18.77
N TYR A 373 -3.12 -8.00 18.95
CA TYR A 373 -2.49 -7.57 20.21
C TYR A 373 -2.81 -6.11 20.59
N ARG A 374 -3.24 -5.26 19.66
CA ARG A 374 -3.88 -3.95 19.89
C ARG A 374 -4.76 -3.59 18.68
N PRO A 375 -6.09 -3.75 18.73
CA PRO A 375 -6.96 -3.42 17.60
C PRO A 375 -7.10 -1.90 17.44
N ASP A 376 -6.97 -1.41 16.20
CA ASP A 376 -7.38 -0.06 15.84
C ASP A 376 -8.91 -0.05 15.75
N LEU A 377 -9.57 0.64 16.69
CA LEU A 377 -11.02 0.69 16.77
C LEU A 377 -11.58 1.73 15.78
N TRP A 378 -12.64 1.37 15.07
CA TRP A 378 -13.38 2.31 14.23
C TRP A 378 -14.31 3.16 15.11
N GLY A 379 -13.77 4.23 15.70
CA GLY A 379 -14.52 5.13 16.59
C GLY A 379 -15.38 6.17 15.85
N VAL A 380 -16.12 6.96 16.62
CA VAL A 380 -16.98 8.05 16.11
C VAL A 380 -16.20 9.03 15.23
N ARG A 381 -14.97 9.38 15.62
CA ARG A 381 -14.10 10.27 14.81
C ARG A 381 -13.74 9.67 13.46
N ALA A 382 -13.52 8.36 13.38
CA ALA A 382 -13.25 7.69 12.10
C ALA A 382 -14.49 7.73 11.19
N TRP A 383 -15.69 7.56 11.76
CA TRP A 383 -16.96 7.75 11.04
C TRP A 383 -17.17 9.19 10.58
N LEU A 384 -16.84 10.19 11.39
CA LEU A 384 -16.94 11.60 10.99
C LEU A 384 -16.00 11.93 9.83
N VAL A 385 -14.74 11.47 9.89
CA VAL A 385 -13.76 11.67 8.81
C VAL A 385 -14.21 10.97 7.53
N ALA A 386 -14.51 9.67 7.60
CA ALA A 386 -14.96 8.90 6.43
C ALA A 386 -16.28 9.45 5.87
N GLY A 387 -17.24 9.72 6.75
CA GLY A 387 -18.55 10.26 6.42
C GLY A 387 -18.48 11.63 5.77
N SER A 388 -17.56 12.51 6.19
CA SER A 388 -17.37 13.81 5.55
C SER A 388 -16.93 13.68 4.09
N GLY A 389 -16.00 12.77 3.77
CA GLY A 389 -15.58 12.56 2.38
C GLY A 389 -16.64 11.86 1.54
N VAL A 390 -17.38 10.89 2.11
CA VAL A 390 -18.54 10.26 1.44
C VAL A 390 -19.64 11.29 1.16
N ALA A 391 -19.93 12.17 2.12
CA ALA A 391 -20.90 13.24 1.95
C ALA A 391 -20.48 14.22 0.85
N VAL A 392 -19.21 14.65 0.83
CA VAL A 392 -18.66 15.49 -0.24
C VAL A 392 -18.83 14.81 -1.61
N ALA A 393 -18.49 13.52 -1.72
CA ALA A 393 -18.64 12.76 -2.96
C ALA A 393 -20.11 12.67 -3.41
N ALA A 394 -21.01 12.25 -2.52
CA ALA A 394 -22.43 12.06 -2.83
C ALA A 394 -23.10 13.38 -3.20
N LEU A 395 -22.89 14.44 -2.42
CA LEU A 395 -23.46 15.75 -2.68
C LEU A 395 -22.90 16.39 -3.96
N MET A 396 -21.62 16.16 -4.29
CA MET A 396 -21.06 16.59 -5.58
C MET A 396 -21.60 15.80 -6.77
N ILE A 397 -21.90 14.51 -6.59
CA ILE A 397 -22.58 13.70 -7.61
C ILE A 397 -23.99 14.25 -7.86
N VAL A 398 -24.74 14.57 -6.80
CA VAL A 398 -26.09 15.15 -6.90
C VAL A 398 -26.05 16.57 -7.47
N ALA A 399 -25.06 17.38 -7.10
CA ALA A 399 -24.85 18.70 -7.69
C ALA A 399 -24.56 18.58 -9.20
N ALA A 400 -23.76 17.57 -9.60
CA ALA A 400 -23.43 17.32 -11.01
C ALA A 400 -24.62 16.85 -11.85
N SER A 401 -25.63 16.22 -11.25
CA SER A 401 -26.87 15.86 -11.95
C SER A 401 -27.89 17.00 -11.99
N SER A 402 -27.90 17.88 -10.99
CA SER A 402 -28.88 18.98 -10.91
C SER A 402 -28.48 20.23 -11.69
N ASP A 403 -27.19 20.58 -11.70
CA ASP A 403 -26.67 21.73 -12.46
C ASP A 403 -25.30 21.40 -13.11
N PRO A 404 -25.30 20.71 -14.26
CA PRO A 404 -24.08 20.37 -14.96
C PRO A 404 -23.27 21.59 -15.43
N ALA A 405 -23.95 22.71 -15.74
CA ALA A 405 -23.34 23.91 -16.31
C ALA A 405 -22.46 24.64 -15.27
N ALA A 406 -22.89 24.72 -14.01
CA ALA A 406 -22.10 25.32 -12.95
C ALA A 406 -20.81 24.53 -12.62
N LEU A 407 -20.82 23.22 -12.83
CA LEU A 407 -19.71 22.31 -12.51
C LEU A 407 -18.74 22.11 -13.67
N ARG A 408 -19.15 22.44 -14.90
CA ARG A 408 -18.37 22.32 -16.12
C ARG A 408 -18.47 23.63 -16.92
N PRO A 409 -17.79 24.71 -16.48
CA PRO A 409 -17.80 25.96 -17.21
C PRO A 409 -17.23 25.74 -18.62
N GLY A 410 -17.95 26.24 -19.62
CA GLY A 410 -17.50 26.24 -21.00
C GLY A 410 -16.29 27.16 -21.19
N VAL A 411 -15.43 26.83 -22.14
CA VAL A 411 -14.32 27.69 -22.59
C VAL A 411 -14.66 28.46 -23.87
N VAL A 412 -15.83 28.21 -24.48
CA VAL A 412 -16.34 28.91 -25.66
C VAL A 412 -17.80 29.27 -25.38
N PRO A 413 -18.17 30.56 -25.25
CA PRO A 413 -17.32 31.77 -25.23
C PRO A 413 -16.45 31.88 -23.95
N LEU A 414 -15.41 32.73 -23.99
CA LEU A 414 -14.58 33.06 -22.83
C LEU A 414 -15.42 33.81 -21.77
N VAL A 415 -15.88 33.10 -20.76
CA VAL A 415 -16.55 33.68 -19.59
C VAL A 415 -15.76 33.27 -18.35
N SER A 416 -15.55 34.21 -17.42
CA SER A 416 -14.89 33.92 -16.16
C SER A 416 -15.69 32.87 -15.39
N PRO A 417 -15.08 31.76 -14.93
CA PRO A 417 -15.79 30.76 -14.14
C PRO A 417 -16.25 31.39 -12.83
N THR A 418 -17.55 31.28 -12.53
CA THR A 418 -18.09 31.70 -11.24
C THR A 418 -17.90 30.58 -10.20
N LEU A 419 -17.86 30.95 -8.92
CA LEU A 419 -17.82 29.99 -7.82
C LEU A 419 -19.26 29.63 -7.41
N PRO A 420 -19.76 28.43 -7.75
CA PRO A 420 -21.10 28.04 -7.32
C PRO A 420 -21.10 27.78 -5.82
N LEU A 421 -21.84 28.60 -5.07
CA LEU A 421 -21.81 28.63 -3.60
C LEU A 421 -22.24 27.30 -2.97
N ARG A 422 -23.22 26.61 -3.57
CA ARG A 422 -23.71 25.31 -3.09
C ARG A 422 -22.63 24.21 -3.18
N PRO A 423 -22.05 23.89 -4.36
CA PRO A 423 -20.90 22.99 -4.46
C PRO A 423 -19.70 23.43 -3.61
N ALA A 424 -19.42 24.73 -3.50
CA ALA A 424 -18.34 25.22 -2.65
C ALA A 424 -18.59 24.87 -1.17
N ALA A 425 -19.81 25.08 -0.66
CA ALA A 425 -20.18 24.69 0.70
C ALA A 425 -20.08 23.17 0.92
N VAL A 426 -20.44 22.37 -0.10
CA VAL A 426 -20.26 20.91 -0.05
C VAL A 426 -18.78 20.56 0.10
N VAL A 427 -17.89 21.16 -0.68
CA VAL A 427 -16.43 20.91 -0.58
C VAL A 427 -15.90 21.27 0.80
N LEU A 428 -16.42 22.32 1.45
CA LEU A 428 -16.03 22.71 2.80
C LEU A 428 -16.37 21.66 3.87
N LEU A 429 -17.35 20.77 3.64
CA LEU A 429 -17.57 19.62 4.52
C LEU A 429 -16.32 18.72 4.60
N GLY A 430 -15.49 18.72 3.56
CA GLY A 430 -14.21 18.03 3.53
C GLY A 430 -13.18 18.56 4.55
N LEU A 431 -13.41 19.73 5.16
CA LEU A 431 -12.59 20.27 6.25
C LEU A 431 -12.95 19.69 7.62
N LEU A 432 -14.04 18.94 7.76
CA LEU A 432 -14.46 18.34 9.02
C LEU A 432 -13.33 17.55 9.73
N PRO A 433 -12.47 16.78 9.03
CA PRO A 433 -11.33 16.13 9.66
C PRO A 433 -10.36 17.09 10.34
N ALA A 434 -10.24 18.35 9.90
CA ALA A 434 -9.36 19.32 10.55
C ALA A 434 -9.78 19.63 12.00
N PHE A 435 -11.05 19.42 12.34
CA PHE A 435 -11.60 19.66 13.67
C PHE A 435 -11.89 18.36 14.44
N ALA A 436 -12.29 17.30 13.73
CA ALA A 436 -12.65 16.03 14.35
C ALA A 436 -11.46 15.09 14.55
N ALA A 437 -10.39 15.23 13.76
CA ALA A 437 -9.19 14.42 13.93
C ALA A 437 -8.33 14.99 15.08
N PRO A 438 -7.72 14.11 15.90
CA PRO A 438 -6.79 14.56 16.92
C PRO A 438 -5.54 15.15 16.28
N ALA A 439 -5.15 16.34 16.72
CA ALA A 439 -3.99 17.05 16.22
C ALA A 439 -2.70 16.22 16.37
N ALA A 440 -1.87 16.22 15.33
CA ALA A 440 -0.55 15.63 15.39
C ALA A 440 0.31 16.45 16.36
N ARG A 441 0.62 15.93 17.55
CA ARG A 441 1.58 16.58 18.45
C ARG A 441 2.96 16.47 17.81
N ARG A 442 3.50 17.60 17.36
CA ARG A 442 4.93 17.73 17.03
C ARG A 442 5.70 17.42 18.30
N THR A 443 6.62 16.46 18.21
CA THR A 443 7.51 16.19 19.35
C THR A 443 8.48 17.37 19.37
N PRO A 444 8.57 18.16 20.46
CA PRO A 444 9.57 19.22 20.52
C PRO A 444 10.94 18.57 20.30
N ALA A 445 11.76 19.18 19.43
CA ALA A 445 13.13 18.75 19.25
C ALA A 445 13.81 18.73 20.63
N PRO A 446 14.67 17.73 20.92
CA PRO A 446 15.42 17.75 22.16
C PRO A 446 16.22 19.06 22.17
N GLU A 447 15.98 19.91 23.17
CA GLU A 447 16.85 21.05 23.43
C GLU A 447 18.27 20.50 23.59
N GLU A 448 19.14 20.81 22.63
CA GLU A 448 20.57 20.66 22.81
C GLU A 448 20.94 21.55 23.99
N SER A 449 21.20 20.92 25.13
CA SER A 449 21.82 21.59 26.27
C SER A 449 23.20 22.02 25.83
N SER A 450 23.40 23.34 25.71
CA SER A 450 24.71 23.97 25.53
C SER A 450 25.55 23.84 26.79
#